data_AF-A0A522GEZ9-F1
#
_entry.id   AF-A0A522GEZ9-F1
#
_cell.length_a   1.000
_cell.length_b   1.000
_cell.length_c   1.000
_cell.angle_alpha   90.00
_cell.angle_beta   90.00
_cell.angle_gamma   90.00
#
_symmetry.space_group_name_H-M   'P 1'
#
loop_
_entity.id
_entity.type
_entity.pdbx_description
1 polymer ?
#
loop_
_entity_poly.entity_id
_entity_poly.type
_entity_poly.pdbx_seq_one_letter_code
_entity_poly.pdbx_strand_id
1 'polypeptide(L)'
;MNQSNARPKEQQVAKPSGTAYLIGRLDHMLSRRIRDSIAPMGITAKQYTALSVFRKFGQLSNAQLAERSMVSPQSANEMVKMMEQRGWIARESPSGHG
;
A
#
# COMPACT_ATOMS: atom_id res chain seq x y z
N MET A 1 52.85 11.47 34.29
CA MET A 1 51.50 12.01 34.57
C MET A 1 50.85 12.43 33.26
N ASN A 2 49.72 11.79 32.91
CA ASN A 2 48.49 12.35 32.30
C ASN A 2 48.65 13.44 31.20
N GLN A 3 48.07 13.33 30.00
CA GLN A 3 46.68 12.95 29.71
C GLN A 3 46.54 12.44 28.26
N SER A 4 45.87 11.30 28.12
CA SER A 4 45.42 10.73 26.85
C SER A 4 44.28 11.55 26.26
N ASN A 5 44.51 12.21 25.13
CA ASN A 5 43.47 12.92 24.39
C ASN A 5 42.62 11.91 23.60
N ALA A 6 41.54 11.41 24.22
CA ALA A 6 40.58 10.53 23.57
C ALA A 6 39.72 11.35 22.58
N ARG A 7 39.86 11.07 21.28
CA ARG A 7 38.94 11.56 20.25
C ARG A 7 37.51 11.10 20.57
N PRO A 8 36.47 11.93 20.39
CA PRO A 8 35.10 11.48 20.54
C PRO A 8 34.86 10.36 19.52
N LYS A 9 34.47 9.18 20.00
CA LYS A 9 34.00 8.11 19.13
C LYS A 9 32.73 8.61 18.46
N GLU A 10 32.84 8.93 17.18
CA GLU A 10 31.71 9.19 16.30
C GLU A 10 30.73 8.03 16.48
N GLN A 11 29.69 8.25 17.28
CA GLN A 11 28.63 7.27 17.50
C GLN A 11 27.96 7.09 16.14
N GLN A 12 28.40 6.06 15.42
CA GLN A 12 27.66 5.54 14.27
C GLN A 12 26.27 5.25 14.79
N VAL A 13 25.32 6.13 14.48
CA VAL A 13 23.92 5.95 14.83
C VAL A 13 23.49 4.69 14.09
N ALA A 14 23.49 3.57 14.80
CA ALA A 14 23.12 2.28 14.23
C ALA A 14 21.71 2.45 13.64
N LYS A 15 21.57 2.18 12.33
CA LYS A 15 20.27 2.21 11.69
C LYS A 15 19.33 1.29 12.49
N PRO A 16 18.10 1.70 12.80
CA PRO A 16 17.20 0.87 13.57
C PRO A 16 17.08 -0.51 12.90
N SER A 17 17.26 -1.59 13.67
CA SER A 17 17.23 -2.98 13.17
C SER A 17 16.01 -3.77 13.65
N GLY A 18 15.11 -3.13 14.39
CA GLY A 18 13.89 -3.77 14.89
C GLY A 18 12.98 -4.22 13.74
N THR A 19 12.30 -5.36 13.93
CA THR A 19 11.41 -5.98 12.93
C THR A 19 10.38 -5.00 12.35
N ALA A 20 9.74 -4.19 13.20
CA ALA A 20 8.77 -3.19 12.76
C ALA A 20 9.39 -2.14 11.83
N TYR A 21 10.63 -1.70 12.10
CA TYR A 21 11.36 -0.78 11.23
C TYR A 21 11.73 -1.43 9.90
N LEU A 22 12.21 -2.68 9.92
CA LEU A 22 12.54 -3.40 8.69
C LEU A 22 11.30 -3.61 7.81
N ILE A 23 10.15 -3.93 8.41
CA ILE A 23 8.86 -4.02 7.71
C ILE A 23 8.49 -2.66 7.10
N GLY A 24 8.53 -1.57 7.88
CA GLY A 24 8.21 -0.24 7.36
C GLY A 24 9.16 0.22 6.25
N ARG A 25 10.46 -0.10 6.37
CA ARG A 25 11.45 0.21 5.33
C ARG A 25 11.22 -0.61 4.07
N LEU A 26 10.88 -1.89 4.21
CA LEU A 26 10.52 -2.76 3.08
C LEU A 26 9.26 -2.24 2.39
N ASP A 27 8.21 -1.93 3.15
CA ASP A 27 6.95 -1.39 2.63
C ASP A 27 7.20 -0.10 1.83
N HIS A 28 8.01 0.81 2.36
CA HIS A 28 8.36 2.05 1.67
C HIS A 28 9.10 1.80 0.34
N MET A 29 10.11 0.92 0.35
CA MET A 29 10.87 0.57 -0.86
C MET A 29 9.99 -0.13 -1.90
N LEU A 30 9.14 -1.05 -1.46
CA LEU A 30 8.23 -1.79 -2.33
C LEU A 30 7.17 -0.87 -2.94
N SER A 31 6.56 -0.02 -2.12
CA SER A 31 5.57 0.97 -2.55
C SER A 31 6.12 1.92 -3.61
N ARG A 32 7.39 2.34 -3.47
CA ARG A 32 8.06 3.15 -4.49
C ARG A 32 8.25 2.37 -5.79
N ARG A 33 8.77 1.14 -5.71
CA ARG A 33 9.02 0.33 -6.91
C ARG A 33 7.73 -0.02 -7.66
N ILE A 34 6.64 -0.31 -6.94
CA ILE A 34 5.31 -0.52 -7.53
C ILE A 34 4.86 0.75 -8.23
N ARG A 35 4.93 1.90 -7.56
CA ARG A 35 4.55 3.21 -8.12
C ARG A 35 5.30 3.51 -9.42
N ASP A 36 6.61 3.30 -9.44
CA ASP A 36 7.45 3.57 -10.61
C ASP A 36 7.07 2.64 -11.78
N SER A 37 6.78 1.36 -11.49
CA SER A 37 6.40 0.37 -12.50
C SER A 37 5.04 0.64 -13.14
N ILE A 38 4.10 1.20 -12.37
CA ILE A 38 2.73 1.49 -12.83
C ILE A 38 2.51 2.93 -13.27
N ALA A 39 3.52 3.81 -13.12
CA ALA A 39 3.42 5.22 -13.50
C ALA A 39 2.96 5.42 -14.96
N PRO A 40 3.43 4.64 -15.96
CA PRO A 40 2.96 4.77 -17.35
C PRO A 40 1.47 4.45 -17.54
N MET A 41 0.85 3.70 -16.62
CA MET A 41 -0.56 3.33 -16.70
C MET A 41 -1.49 4.38 -16.07
N GLY A 42 -0.94 5.42 -15.44
CA GLY A 42 -1.73 6.49 -14.81
C GLY A 42 -2.56 6.03 -13.61
N ILE A 43 -2.09 4.98 -12.91
CA ILE A 43 -2.75 4.41 -11.73
C ILE A 43 -1.87 4.53 -10.49
N THR A 44 -2.49 4.61 -9.31
CA THR A 44 -1.77 4.67 -8.02
C THR A 44 -1.49 3.28 -7.46
N ALA A 45 -0.51 3.16 -6.56
CA ALA A 45 -0.20 1.88 -5.91
C ALA A 45 -1.42 1.28 -5.18
N LYS A 46 -2.24 2.12 -4.53
CA LYS A 46 -3.47 1.66 -3.86
C LYS A 46 -4.50 1.12 -4.86
N GLN A 47 -4.66 1.78 -6.00
CA GLN A 47 -5.54 1.31 -7.07
C GLN A 47 -5.04 -0.02 -7.67
N TYR A 48 -3.74 -0.14 -7.90
CA TYR A 48 -3.13 -1.39 -8.34
C TYR A 48 -3.37 -2.53 -7.34
N THR A 49 -3.22 -2.27 -6.04
CA THR A 49 -3.50 -3.27 -4.99
C THR A 49 -4.96 -3.70 -5.02
N ALA A 50 -5.91 -2.77 -5.11
CA ALA A 50 -7.33 -3.10 -5.20
C ALA A 50 -7.66 -3.92 -6.46
N LEU A 51 -7.12 -3.57 -7.63
CA LEU A 51 -7.28 -4.37 -8.85
C LEU A 51 -6.67 -5.77 -8.72
N SER A 52 -5.52 -5.89 -8.03
CA SER A 52 -4.88 -7.18 -7.76
C SER A 52 -5.71 -8.04 -6.80
N VAL A 53 -6.36 -7.41 -5.83
CA VAL A 53 -7.31 -8.04 -4.91
C VAL A 53 -8.54 -8.54 -5.67
N PHE A 54 -9.15 -7.72 -6.55
CA PHE A 54 -10.23 -8.16 -7.43
C PHE A 54 -9.79 -9.33 -8.33
N ARG A 55 -8.61 -9.26 -8.96
CA ARG A 55 -8.09 -10.34 -9.81
C ARG A 55 -7.91 -11.65 -9.05
N LYS A 56 -7.55 -11.60 -7.77
CA LYS A 56 -7.31 -12.80 -6.94
C LYS A 56 -8.59 -13.40 -6.38
N PHE A 57 -9.54 -12.57 -5.95
CA PHE A 57 -10.71 -13.02 -5.19
C PHE A 57 -12.04 -12.89 -5.94
N GLY A 58 -12.06 -12.30 -7.13
CA GLY A 58 -13.28 -12.08 -7.91
C GLY A 58 -14.15 -10.98 -7.29
N GLN A 59 -15.44 -11.28 -7.12
CA GLN A 59 -16.42 -10.37 -6.54
C GLN A 59 -16.12 -10.11 -5.06
N LEU A 60 -16.20 -8.84 -4.65
CA LEU A 60 -15.94 -8.42 -3.29
C LEU A 60 -16.93 -7.34 -2.86
N SER A 61 -17.34 -7.39 -1.60
CA SER A 61 -18.00 -6.24 -0.97
C SER A 61 -16.99 -5.11 -0.73
N ASN A 62 -17.48 -3.88 -0.61
CA ASN A 62 -16.61 -2.72 -0.34
C ASN A 62 -15.86 -2.86 1.00
N ALA A 63 -16.44 -3.57 1.98
CA ALA A 63 -15.78 -3.87 3.26
C ALA A 63 -14.60 -4.83 3.08
N GLN A 64 -14.79 -5.92 2.32
CA GLN A 64 -13.71 -6.86 2.01
C GLN A 64 -12.60 -6.20 1.19
N LEU A 65 -12.98 -5.32 0.26
CA LEU A 65 -12.01 -4.53 -0.50
C LEU A 65 -11.21 -3.59 0.40
N ALA A 66 -11.86 -2.89 1.33
CA ALA A 66 -11.22 -1.97 2.28
C ALA A 66 -10.18 -2.69 3.13
N GLU A 67 -10.57 -3.82 3.74
CA GLU A 67 -9.71 -4.65 4.57
C GLU A 67 -8.50 -5.17 3.78
N ARG A 68 -8.73 -5.79 2.62
CA ARG A 68 -7.67 -6.41 1.81
C ARG A 68 -6.75 -5.43 1.11
N SER A 69 -7.24 -4.21 0.84
CA SER A 69 -6.45 -3.14 0.23
C SER A 69 -5.84 -2.20 1.27
N MET A 70 -6.06 -2.46 2.57
CA MET A 70 -5.57 -1.64 3.68
C MET A 70 -5.95 -0.16 3.53
N VAL A 71 -7.20 0.10 3.13
CA VAL A 71 -7.76 1.44 3.02
C VAL A 71 -8.99 1.58 3.91
N SER A 72 -9.38 2.81 4.24
CA SER A 72 -10.64 3.03 4.96
C SER A 72 -11.84 2.59 4.09
N PRO A 73 -12.99 2.25 4.70
CA PRO A 73 -14.22 1.97 3.95
C PRO A 73 -14.62 3.10 3.00
N GLN A 74 -14.43 4.36 3.42
CA GLN A 74 -14.70 5.52 2.57
C GLN A 74 -13.79 5.56 1.35
N SER A 75 -12.48 5.37 1.54
CA SER A 75 -11.53 5.32 0.43
C SER A 75 -11.80 4.13 -0.50
N ALA A 76 -12.26 2.99 0.01
CA ALA A 76 -12.68 1.87 -0.82
C ALA A 76 -13.90 2.23 -1.69
N ASN A 77 -14.92 2.87 -1.11
CA ASN A 77 -16.11 3.33 -1.85
C ASN A 77 -15.74 4.32 -2.97
N GLU A 78 -14.91 5.31 -2.67
CA GLU A 78 -14.42 6.29 -3.64
C GLU A 78 -13.59 5.62 -4.75
N MET A 79 -12.74 4.67 -4.37
CA MET A 79 -11.93 3.90 -5.31
C MET A 79 -12.81 3.06 -6.24
N VAL A 80 -13.80 2.33 -5.72
CA VAL A 80 -14.75 1.55 -6.54
C VAL A 80 -15.48 2.46 -7.52
N LYS A 81 -16.03 3.58 -7.05
CA LYS A 81 -16.72 4.55 -7.93
C LYS A 81 -15.83 5.05 -9.06
N MET A 82 -14.59 5.39 -8.75
CA MET A 82 -13.62 5.86 -9.76
C MET A 82 -13.23 4.75 -10.74
N MET A 83 -12.97 3.53 -10.26
CA MET A 83 -12.61 2.39 -11.11
C MET A 83 -13.75 1.97 -12.03
N GLU A 84 -14.99 2.01 -11.54
CA GLU A 84 -16.20 1.76 -12.33
C GLU A 84 -16.39 2.84 -13.41
N GLN A 85 -16.22 4.12 -13.07
CA GLN A 85 -16.25 5.22 -14.04
C GLN A 85 -15.18 5.10 -15.13
N ARG A 86 -14.02 4.52 -14.80
CA ARG A 86 -12.95 4.22 -15.76
C ARG A 86 -13.13 2.90 -16.51
N GLY A 87 -14.20 2.13 -16.22
CA GLY A 87 -14.47 0.84 -16.84
C GLY A 87 -13.52 -0.28 -16.46
N TRP A 88 -12.79 -0.15 -15.35
CA TRP A 88 -11.83 -1.18 -14.90
C TRP A 88 -12.50 -2.32 -14.12
N ILE A 89 -13.64 -2.02 -13.49
CA ILE A 89 -14.47 -2.97 -12.75
C ILE A 89 -15.93 -2.70 -13.11
N ALA A 90 -16.79 -3.67 -12.83
CA ALA A 90 -18.24 -3.53 -12.89
C ALA A 90 -18.85 -3.92 -11.55
N ARG A 91 -19.94 -3.25 -11.15
CA ARG A 91 -20.77 -3.72 -10.05
C ARG A 91 -21.70 -4.80 -10.55
N GLU A 92 -21.77 -5.87 -9.79
CA GLU A 92 -22.82 -6.87 -9.92
C GLU A 92 -23.91 -6.50 -8.91
N SER A 93 -25.03 -5.98 -9.41
CA SER A 93 -26.24 -5.84 -8.58
C SER A 93 -26.73 -7.24 -8.24
N PRO A 94 -27.05 -7.56 -6.97
CA PRO A 94 -27.69 -8.82 -6.66
C PRO A 94 -29.01 -8.87 -7.42
N SER A 95 -29.05 -9.71 -8.45
CA SER A 95 -30.23 -9.93 -9.27
C SER A 95 -31.34 -10.54 -8.41
N GLY A 96 -32.45 -9.81 -8.27
CA GLY A 96 -33.75 -10.36 -7.88
C GLY A 96 -34.24 -9.98 -6.48
N HIS A 97 -34.80 -8.78 -6.33
CA HIS A 97 -35.91 -8.52 -5.40
C HIS A 97 -36.87 -7.54 -6.08
N GLY A 98 -37.78 -8.08 -6.88
CA GLY A 98 -39.13 -7.54 -7.02
C GLY A 98 -40.03 -8.25 -6.01
#